data_AF-A0A1Y5HTF7-F1
#
_entry.id   AF-A0A1Y5HTF7-F1
#
_cell.length_a   1.000
_cell.length_b   1.000
_cell.length_c   1.000
_cell.angle_alpha   90.00
_cell.angle_beta   90.00
_cell.angle_gamma   90.00
#
_symmetry.space_group_name_H-M   'P 1'
#
loop_
_entity.id
_entity.type
_entity.pdbx_description
1 polymer ?
#
loop_
_entity_poly.entity_id
_entity_poly.type
_entity_poly.pdbx_seq_one_letter_code
_entity_poly.pdbx_strand_id
1 'polypeptide(L)'
;MKVILFHLVRSPIKLARVTHKRGKRRIRRDLLAIKQAFEQEKEETREMLAIYRKFTQGDASKAELSVANEQLVDLAKGLGIGIFAVLPFAPLTIPFIIKLGKRMGIDILPSAFYEQDDRKG
;
A
#
# COMPACT_ATOMS: atom_id res chain seq x y z
N MET A 1 -36.49 -26.24 -19.23
CA MET A 1 -35.89 -25.92 -17.90
C MET A 1 -34.41 -25.53 -17.92
N LYS A 2 -33.56 -25.99 -18.85
CA LYS A 2 -32.12 -25.65 -18.89
C LYS A 2 -31.78 -24.16 -19.17
N VAL A 3 -32.65 -23.43 -19.88
CA VAL A 3 -32.38 -22.05 -20.34
C VAL A 3 -32.47 -21.00 -19.21
N ILE A 4 -33.40 -21.19 -18.27
CA ILE A 4 -33.60 -20.32 -17.10
C ILE A 4 -32.43 -20.47 -16.12
N LEU A 5 -32.02 -21.71 -15.85
CA LEU A 5 -30.86 -21.99 -15.00
C LEU A 5 -29.59 -21.34 -15.58
N PHE A 6 -29.39 -21.42 -16.90
CA PHE A 6 -28.23 -20.82 -17.58
C PHE A 6 -28.11 -19.30 -17.38
N HIS A 7 -29.23 -18.57 -17.30
CA HIS A 7 -29.24 -17.12 -17.08
C HIS A 7 -29.01 -16.76 -15.61
N LEU A 8 -29.55 -17.57 -14.70
CA LEU A 8 -29.37 -17.41 -13.26
C LEU A 8 -27.92 -17.61 -12.80
N VAL A 9 -27.12 -18.48 -13.45
CA VAL A 9 -25.69 -18.65 -13.10
C VAL A 9 -24.77 -17.70 -13.88
N ARG A 10 -25.11 -17.30 -15.11
CA ARG A 10 -24.28 -16.35 -15.89
C ARG A 10 -24.31 -14.93 -15.33
N SER A 11 -25.45 -14.48 -14.81
CA SER A 11 -25.59 -13.15 -14.19
C SER A 11 -24.64 -12.94 -13.00
N PRO A 12 -24.61 -13.82 -11.98
CA PRO A 12 -23.70 -13.69 -10.84
C PRO A 12 -22.22 -13.84 -11.23
N ILE A 13 -21.88 -14.69 -12.21
CA ILE A 13 -20.48 -14.81 -12.68
C ILE A 13 -20.00 -13.50 -13.34
N LYS A 14 -20.84 -12.86 -14.16
CA LYS A 14 -20.53 -11.55 -14.75
C LYS A 14 -20.39 -10.47 -13.67
N LEU A 15 -21.30 -10.46 -12.69
CA LEU A 15 -21.25 -9.53 -11.56
C LEU A 15 -19.96 -9.73 -10.75
N ALA A 16 -19.61 -10.96 -10.38
CA ALA A 16 -18.36 -11.27 -9.69
C ALA A 16 -17.14 -10.77 -10.47
N ARG A 17 -17.10 -10.99 -11.79
CA ARG A 17 -16.02 -10.51 -12.66
C ARG A 17 -15.92 -8.97 -12.69
N VAL A 18 -17.06 -8.28 -12.76
CA VAL A 18 -17.12 -6.82 -12.73
C VAL A 18 -16.68 -6.28 -11.37
N THR A 19 -17.14 -6.90 -10.27
CA THR A 19 -16.76 -6.53 -8.91
C THR A 19 -15.27 -6.72 -8.67
N HIS A 20 -14.67 -7.85 -9.10
CA HIS A 20 -13.22 -8.05 -9.03
C HIS A 20 -12.44 -6.99 -9.82
N LYS A 21 -12.89 -6.65 -11.04
CA LYS A 21 -12.26 -5.57 -11.84
C LYS A 21 -12.38 -4.21 -11.15
N ARG A 22 -13.51 -3.90 -10.52
CA ARG A 22 -13.73 -2.66 -9.77
C ARG A 22 -12.84 -2.59 -8.53
N GLY A 23 -12.73 -3.67 -7.75
CA GLY A 23 -11.84 -3.76 -6.60
C GLY A 23 -10.38 -3.54 -6.98
N LYS A 24 -9.90 -4.24 -8.03
CA LYS A 24 -8.54 -4.06 -8.56
C LYS A 24 -8.26 -2.61 -8.97
N ARG A 25 -9.23 -1.94 -9.62
CA ARG A 25 -9.10 -0.52 -10.00
C ARG A 25 -9.06 0.42 -8.80
N ARG A 26 -9.84 0.16 -7.75
CA ARG A 26 -9.82 0.94 -6.51
C ARG A 26 -8.45 0.83 -5.83
N ILE A 27 -7.97 -0.40 -5.61
CA ILE A 27 -6.64 -0.66 -5.03
C ILE A 27 -5.55 0.04 -5.86
N ARG A 28 -5.60 -0.03 -7.20
CA ARG A 28 -4.64 0.66 -8.05
C ARG A 28 -4.63 2.18 -7.82
N ARG A 29 -5.79 2.81 -7.67
CA ARG A 29 -5.89 4.26 -7.40
C ARG A 29 -5.32 4.61 -6.04
N ASP A 30 -5.67 3.81 -5.03
CA ASP A 30 -5.14 3.98 -3.68
C ASP A 30 -3.61 3.94 -3.70
N LEU A 31 -3.01 2.92 -4.33
CA LEU A 31 -1.55 2.78 -4.46
C LEU A 31 -0.89 3.94 -5.21
N LEU A 32 -1.55 4.52 -6.23
CA LEU A 32 -1.04 5.69 -6.94
C LEU A 32 -1.07 6.94 -6.06
N ALA A 33 -2.12 7.11 -5.24
CA ALA A 33 -2.18 8.21 -4.28
C ALA A 33 -1.07 8.10 -3.22
N ILE A 34 -0.79 6.89 -2.72
CA ILE A 34 0.36 6.65 -1.81
C ILE A 34 1.66 7.05 -2.47
N LYS A 35 1.88 6.60 -3.69
CA LYS A 35 3.08 6.92 -4.45
C LYS A 35 3.28 8.43 -4.56
N GLN A 36 2.23 9.15 -4.98
CA GLN A 36 2.28 10.61 -5.10
C GLN A 36 2.58 11.30 -3.77
N ALA A 37 1.98 10.82 -2.68
CA ALA A 37 2.20 11.36 -1.35
C ALA A 37 3.65 11.18 -0.89
N PHE A 38 4.21 9.98 -1.08
CA PHE A 38 5.62 9.70 -0.78
C PHE A 38 6.58 10.50 -1.67
N GLU A 39 6.19 10.83 -2.90
CA GLU A 39 7.00 11.69 -3.79
C GLU A 39 6.96 13.17 -3.38
N GLN A 40 5.85 13.63 -2.79
CA GLN A 40 5.57 15.02 -2.46
C GLN A 40 6.06 15.41 -1.05
N GLU A 41 5.85 14.58 -0.04
CA GLU A 41 6.33 14.82 1.34
C GLU A 41 7.72 14.23 1.52
N LYS A 42 8.78 15.04 1.40
CA LYS A 42 10.13 14.47 1.31
C LYS A 42 10.84 14.25 2.64
N GLU A 43 10.86 15.19 3.57
CA GLU A 43 11.71 15.04 4.77
C GLU A 43 11.10 14.10 5.81
N GLU A 44 9.86 14.36 6.27
CA GLU A 44 9.20 13.53 7.29
C GLU A 44 8.97 12.07 6.81
N THR A 45 8.52 11.89 5.56
CA THR A 45 8.37 10.54 4.99
C THR A 45 9.72 9.83 4.83
N ARG A 46 10.81 10.55 4.55
CA ARG A 46 12.14 9.92 4.49
C ARG A 46 12.57 9.40 5.84
N GLU A 47 12.39 10.20 6.89
CA GLU A 47 12.68 9.80 8.27
C GLU A 47 11.82 8.60 8.69
N MET A 48 10.51 8.67 8.42
CA MET A 48 9.56 7.59 8.66
C MET A 48 10.00 6.28 7.99
N LEU A 49 10.30 6.31 6.69
CA LEU A 49 10.73 5.14 5.93
C LEU A 49 12.11 4.64 6.36
N ALA A 50 13.02 5.51 6.81
CA ALA A 50 14.30 5.12 7.38
C ALA A 50 14.12 4.37 8.71
N ILE A 51 13.18 4.80 9.56
CA ILE A 51 12.82 4.09 10.79
C ILE A 51 12.26 2.70 10.47
N TYR A 52 11.39 2.58 9.46
CA TYR A 52 10.90 1.26 9.04
C TYR A 52 12.03 0.36 8.50
N ARG A 53 13.02 0.92 7.81
CA ARG A 53 14.21 0.18 7.40
C ARG A 53 15.00 -0.31 8.62
N LYS A 54 15.27 0.56 9.60
CA LYS A 54 15.90 0.17 10.87
C LYS A 54 15.11 -0.93 11.57
N PHE A 55 13.77 -0.85 11.55
CA PHE A 55 12.91 -1.87 12.13
C PHE A 55 13.10 -3.23 11.46
N THR A 56 13.16 -3.28 10.13
CA THR A 56 13.43 -4.53 9.41
C THR A 56 14.80 -5.13 9.72
N GLN A 57 15.75 -4.31 10.20
CA GLN A 57 17.09 -4.71 10.60
C GLN A 57 17.18 -5.05 12.10
N GLY A 58 16.12 -4.80 12.87
CA GLY A 58 16.08 -5.03 14.32
C GLY A 58 16.60 -3.86 15.17
N ASP A 59 16.96 -2.74 14.55
CA ASP A 59 17.67 -1.61 15.20
C ASP A 59 16.76 -0.45 15.59
N ALA A 60 15.45 -0.51 15.30
CA ALA A 60 14.52 0.56 15.63
C ALA A 60 14.01 0.47 17.08
N SER A 61 14.07 1.59 17.80
CA SER A 61 13.44 1.71 19.12
C SER A 61 11.91 1.76 19.03
N LYS A 62 11.24 1.38 20.12
CA LYS A 62 9.76 1.49 20.21
C LYS A 62 9.26 2.92 20.07
N ALA A 63 10.04 3.90 20.53
CA ALA A 63 9.69 5.31 20.42
C ALA A 63 9.78 5.82 18.98
N GLU A 64 10.89 5.52 18.28
CA GLU A 64 11.03 5.83 16.85
C GLU A 64 9.89 5.19 16.03
N LEU A 65 9.57 3.93 16.32
CA LEU A 65 8.43 3.25 15.69
C LEU A 65 7.12 3.97 15.94
N SER A 66 6.82 4.39 17.18
CA SER A 66 5.57 5.09 17.49
C SER A 66 5.42 6.36 16.65
N VAL A 67 6.49 7.15 16.53
CA VAL A 67 6.50 8.39 15.74
C VAL A 67 6.30 8.10 14.25
N ALA A 68 7.01 7.11 13.71
CA ALA A 68 6.84 6.71 12.30
C ALA A 68 5.43 6.18 12.01
N ASN A 69 4.79 5.54 12.98
CA ASN A 69 3.43 5.02 12.84
C ASN A 69 2.40 6.15 12.83
N GLU A 70 2.57 7.16 13.69
CA GLU A 70 1.71 8.33 13.73
C GLU A 70 1.76 9.09 12.40
N GLN A 71 2.97 9.32 11.86
CA GLN A 71 3.16 9.94 10.55
C GLN A 71 2.49 9.14 9.42
N LEU A 72 2.62 7.80 9.43
CA LEU A 72 1.95 6.95 8.44
C LEU A 72 0.42 7.04 8.52
N VAL A 73 -0.12 7.13 9.73
CA VAL A 73 -1.56 7.26 9.98
C VAL A 73 -2.07 8.62 9.51
N ASP A 74 -1.33 9.70 9.72
CA ASP A 74 -1.73 11.03 9.30
C ASP A 74 -1.66 11.19 7.77
N LEU A 75 -0.64 10.63 7.13
CA LEU A 75 -0.57 10.50 5.68
C LEU A 75 -1.78 9.72 5.13
N ALA A 76 -2.11 8.59 5.76
CA ALA A 76 -3.24 7.77 5.36
C ALA A 76 -4.59 8.50 5.49
N LYS A 77 -4.79 9.26 6.58
CA LYS A 77 -5.98 10.10 6.78
C LYS A 77 -6.06 11.20 5.72
N GLY A 78 -4.94 11.88 5.43
CA GLY A 78 -4.87 12.95 4.44
C GLY A 78 -5.20 12.49 3.02
N LEU A 79 -4.85 11.26 2.67
CA LEU A 79 -5.10 10.70 1.34
C LEU A 79 -6.50 10.08 1.18
N GLY A 80 -7.26 9.90 2.27
CA GLY A 80 -8.59 9.26 2.22
C GLY A 80 -8.56 7.82 1.72
N ILE A 81 -7.42 7.13 1.85
CA ILE A 81 -7.20 5.81 1.28
C ILE A 81 -7.84 4.75 2.17
N GLY A 82 -8.88 4.10 1.64
CA GLY A 82 -9.59 3.03 2.34
C GLY A 82 -8.75 1.77 2.61
N ILE A 83 -7.62 1.57 1.92
CA ILE A 83 -6.71 0.45 2.16
C ILE A 83 -6.00 0.55 3.53
N PHE A 84 -5.71 1.77 4.00
CA PHE A 84 -5.06 2.00 5.29
C PHE A 84 -6.06 1.97 6.46
N ALA A 85 -7.34 2.26 6.20
CA ALA A 85 -8.39 2.12 7.22
C ALA A 85 -8.51 0.68 7.77
N VAL A 86 -7.99 -0.30 7.04
CA VAL A 86 -7.99 -1.72 7.43
C VAL A 86 -6.71 -2.14 8.15
N LEU A 87 -5.61 -1.37 8.08
CA LEU A 87 -4.28 -1.81 8.51
C LEU A 87 -3.49 -0.75 9.32
N PRO A 88 -3.76 -0.62 10.63
CA PRO A 88 -3.00 0.25 11.53
C PRO A 88 -1.66 -0.35 12.04
N PHE A 89 -1.17 -1.49 11.51
CA PHE A 89 0.00 -2.20 12.04
C PHE A 89 1.29 -1.95 11.25
N ALA A 90 1.85 -0.78 11.50
CA ALA A 90 2.96 -0.18 10.79
C ALA A 90 4.27 -0.98 10.58
N PRO A 91 4.66 -2.01 11.36
CA PRO A 91 5.89 -2.74 11.01
C PRO A 91 5.72 -3.71 9.82
N LEU A 92 4.51 -4.24 9.61
CA LEU A 92 4.19 -5.15 8.50
C LEU A 92 3.51 -4.44 7.32
N THR A 93 2.94 -3.26 7.54
CA THR A 93 2.17 -2.53 6.52
C THR A 93 3.03 -2.07 5.34
N ILE A 94 4.20 -1.48 5.59
CA ILE A 94 5.11 -1.01 4.53
C ILE A 94 5.55 -2.14 3.59
N PRO A 95 6.13 -3.28 4.06
CA PRO A 95 6.53 -4.36 3.16
C PRO A 95 5.35 -4.98 2.41
N PHE A 96 4.16 -5.03 3.03
CA PHE A 96 2.94 -5.49 2.37
C PHE A 96 2.53 -4.57 1.22
N ILE A 97 2.48 -3.25 1.46
CA ILE A 97 2.12 -2.25 0.47
C ILE A 97 3.09 -2.27 -0.69
N ILE A 98 4.41 -2.34 -0.43
CA ILE A 98 5.44 -2.47 -1.47
C ILE A 98 5.18 -3.69 -2.34
N LYS A 99 4.93 -4.86 -1.73
CA LYS A 99 4.66 -6.11 -2.45
C LYS A 99 3.37 -6.02 -3.27
N LEU A 100 2.34 -5.37 -2.74
CA LEU A 100 1.07 -5.15 -3.43
C LEU A 100 1.23 -4.19 -4.62
N GLY A 101 2.02 -3.12 -4.45
CA GLY A 101 2.45 -2.20 -5.50
C GLY A 101 3.11 -2.92 -6.66
N LYS A 102 4.17 -3.67 -6.36
CA LYS A 102 4.90 -4.47 -7.37
C LYS A 102 3.96 -5.42 -8.13
N ARG A 103 3.05 -6.11 -7.44
CA ARG A 103 2.04 -6.98 -8.06
C ARG A 103 1.07 -6.22 -8.98
N MET A 104 0.85 -4.94 -8.70
CA MET A 104 -0.03 -4.04 -9.44
C MET A 104 0.70 -3.21 -10.51
N GLY A 105 2.03 -3.36 -10.63
CA GLY A 105 2.89 -2.60 -11.53
C GLY A 105 3.10 -1.15 -11.12
N ILE A 106 3.03 -0.86 -9.81
CA ILE A 106 3.24 0.47 -9.24
C ILE A 106 4.43 0.38 -8.29
N ASP A 107 5.46 1.18 -8.56
CA ASP A 107 6.52 1.42 -7.58
C ASP A 107 6.06 2.52 -6.63
N ILE A 108 6.01 2.19 -5.34
CA ILE A 108 5.43 3.05 -4.31
C ILE A 108 6.50 3.85 -3.60
N LEU A 109 7.71 3.31 -3.47
CA LEU A 109 8.78 3.98 -2.76
C LEU A 109 9.40 5.08 -3.63
N PRO A 110 9.86 6.19 -3.03
CA PRO A 110 10.66 7.18 -3.75
C PRO A 110 11.97 6.56 -4.26
N SER A 111 12.43 6.98 -5.43
CA SER A 111 13.65 6.45 -6.08
C SER A 111 14.89 6.47 -5.18
N ALA A 112 14.99 7.48 -4.31
CA ALA A 112 16.08 7.66 -3.35
C ALA A 112 16.23 6.49 -2.34
N PHE A 113 15.19 5.68 -2.14
CA PHE A 113 15.26 4.51 -1.27
C PHE A 113 15.95 3.32 -1.92
N TYR A 114 15.93 3.22 -3.24
CA TYR A 114 16.62 2.15 -3.98
C TYR A 114 18.12 2.43 -4.11
N GLU A 115 18.51 3.69 -4.33
CA GLU A 115 19.93 4.12 -4.42
C GLU A 115 20.74 3.92 -3.12
N GLN A 116 20.07 3.74 -1.98
CA GLN A 116 20.72 3.39 -0.71
C GLN A 116 20.87 1.88 -0.48
N ASP A 117 20.23 1.04 -1.31
CA ASP A 117 20.38 -0.41 -1.30
C ASP A 117 21.52 -0.83 -2.24
N ASP A 118 21.58 -0.23 -3.44
CA ASP A 118 22.62 -0.51 -4.45
C ASP A 118 24.04 -0.09 -4.00
N ARG A 119 24.17 0.85 -3.05
CA ARG A 119 25.47 1.28 -2.50
C ARG A 119 26.01 0.37 -1.38
N LYS A 120 25.25 -0.64 -0.96
CA LYS A 120 25.67 -1.62 0.08
C LYS A 120 25.90 -3.03 -0.49
N GLY A 121 25.88 -3.18 -1.82
CA GLY A 121 26.28 -4.40 -2.54
C GLY A 121 27.76 -4.43 -2.89
#